data_AF-A0A9C7PLA9-F1
#
_entry.id   AF-A0A9C7PLA9-F1
#
_cell.length_a   1.000
_cell.length_b   1.000
_cell.length_c   1.000
_cell.angle_alpha   90.00
_cell.angle_beta   90.00
_cell.angle_gamma   90.00
#
_symmetry.space_group_name_H-M   'P 1'
#
loop_
_entity.id
_entity.type
_entity.pdbx_description
1 polymer ?
#
loop_
_entity_poly.entity_id
_entity_poly.type
_entity_poly.pdbx_seq_one_letter_code
_entity_poly.pdbx_strand_id
1 'polypeptide(L)'
;MTGHEKLPPAGLSITSGREWFFYASPKEGVWAHRKNAVVNWDPVDQTVLANEQVVDGKGWRSGAQVEKREIPQWFIRITAYADELLEELDQLDGWSDSVKTMQRNWIGRSVGPEVDFFTR
;
A
#
# COMPACT_ATOMS: atom_id res chain seq x y z
N MET A 1 -24.85 6.18 -31.02
CA MET A 1 -23.55 5.54 -31.25
C MET A 1 -22.55 6.16 -30.30
N THR A 2 -22.34 5.58 -29.13
CA THR A 2 -21.21 5.90 -28.25
C THR A 2 -20.84 4.60 -27.55
N GLY A 3 -19.56 4.25 -27.66
CA GLY A 3 -19.02 2.90 -27.61
C GLY A 3 -19.38 2.12 -26.36
N HIS A 4 -19.90 0.91 -26.57
CA HIS A 4 -19.59 -0.21 -25.70
C HIS A 4 -18.08 -0.38 -25.72
N GLU A 5 -17.40 0.03 -24.65
CA GLU A 5 -16.00 -0.32 -24.42
C GLU A 5 -15.98 -1.83 -24.20
N LYS A 6 -15.60 -2.54 -25.27
CA LYS A 6 -15.50 -3.99 -25.27
C LYS A 6 -14.45 -4.38 -24.22
N LEU A 7 -14.83 -5.23 -23.28
CA LEU A 7 -13.90 -5.99 -22.45
C LEU A 7 -12.81 -6.59 -23.36
N PRO A 8 -11.51 -6.47 -23.00
CA PRO A 8 -10.45 -7.04 -23.81
C PRO A 8 -10.60 -8.57 -23.88
N PRO A 9 -10.32 -9.18 -25.05
CA PRO A 9 -10.47 -10.61 -25.24
C PRO A 9 -9.52 -11.40 -24.34
N ALA A 10 -9.97 -12.61 -23.95
CA ALA A 10 -9.25 -13.53 -23.08
C ALA A 10 -7.81 -13.77 -23.57
N GLY A 11 -6.87 -13.19 -22.82
CA GLY A 11 -5.45 -13.15 -23.11
C GLY A 11 -4.81 -12.09 -22.23
N LEU A 12 -5.04 -12.17 -20.90
CA LEU A 12 -4.55 -11.16 -19.96
C LEU A 12 -3.03 -11.18 -19.95
N SER A 13 -2.42 -10.22 -20.65
CA SER A 13 -1.10 -9.75 -20.31
C SER A 13 -1.14 -9.27 -18.85
N ILE A 14 -0.09 -9.56 -18.07
CA ILE A 14 0.03 -9.15 -16.65
C ILE A 14 -0.25 -7.65 -16.42
N THR A 15 -0.07 -6.83 -17.46
CA THR A 15 -0.36 -5.40 -17.46
C THR A 15 -1.86 -5.12 -17.41
N SER A 16 -2.67 -5.80 -18.22
CA SER A 16 -4.12 -5.59 -18.28
C SER A 16 -4.84 -6.01 -17.00
N GLY A 17 -4.31 -7.03 -16.30
CA GLY A 17 -4.81 -7.42 -14.98
C GLY A 17 -4.52 -6.38 -13.89
N ARG A 18 -3.35 -5.75 -13.95
CA ARG A 18 -2.95 -4.70 -13.00
C ARG A 18 -3.78 -3.43 -13.17
N GLU A 19 -4.00 -3.01 -14.42
CA GLU A 19 -4.83 -1.85 -14.73
C GLU A 19 -6.26 -2.06 -14.25
N TRP A 20 -6.83 -3.24 -14.52
CA TRP A 20 -8.17 -3.58 -14.04
C TRP A 20 -8.28 -3.52 -12.51
N PHE A 21 -7.31 -4.06 -11.76
CA PHE A 21 -7.34 -4.02 -10.29
C PHE A 21 -7.39 -2.59 -9.73
N PHE A 22 -6.70 -1.64 -10.38
CA PHE A 22 -6.69 -0.25 -9.95
C PHE A 22 -8.02 0.49 -10.21
N TYR A 23 -8.70 0.13 -11.30
CA TYR A 23 -9.98 0.74 -11.69
C TYR A 23 -11.21 -0.02 -11.21
N ALA A 24 -11.07 -1.29 -10.85
CA ALA A 24 -12.13 -2.10 -10.30
C ALA A 24 -12.53 -1.51 -8.95
N SER A 25 -13.68 -0.85 -8.87
CA SER A 25 -14.34 -0.51 -7.60
C SER A 25 -15.08 -1.75 -7.09
N PRO A 26 -15.02 -2.12 -5.80
CA PRO A 26 -16.00 -3.05 -5.27
C PRO A 26 -17.33 -2.29 -5.15
N LYS A 27 -18.40 -3.04 -4.95
CA LYS A 27 -19.76 -2.49 -4.75
C LYS A 27 -19.89 -1.57 -3.51
N GLU A 28 -18.83 -1.46 -2.69
CA GLU A 28 -18.83 -0.81 -1.35
C GLU A 28 -17.82 0.37 -1.21
N GLY A 29 -17.17 0.80 -2.30
CA GLY A 29 -16.32 2.02 -2.33
C GLY A 29 -14.88 1.82 -2.83
N VAL A 30 -14.24 2.87 -3.35
CA VAL A 30 -12.97 2.81 -4.10
C VAL A 30 -11.83 2.11 -3.33
N TRP A 31 -11.18 1.10 -3.92
CA TRP A 31 -10.04 0.38 -3.30
C TRP A 31 -8.81 1.28 -3.14
N ALA A 32 -8.61 2.22 -4.06
CA ALA A 32 -7.53 3.18 -4.05
C ALA A 32 -8.08 4.60 -3.78
N HIS A 33 -7.41 5.36 -2.91
CA HIS A 33 -7.73 6.76 -2.68
C HIS A 33 -6.47 7.62 -2.76
N ARG A 34 -6.63 8.92 -3.05
CA ARG A 34 -5.52 9.86 -3.09
C ARG A 34 -5.41 10.59 -1.75
N LYS A 35 -4.22 10.64 -1.18
CA LYS A 35 -3.91 11.40 0.04
C LYS A 35 -2.51 12.01 -0.09
N ASN A 36 -2.28 13.17 0.50
CA ASN A 36 -0.94 13.68 0.65
C ASN A 36 -0.17 12.83 1.67
N ALA A 37 1.04 12.45 1.31
CA ALA A 37 1.92 11.72 2.19
C ALA A 37 3.35 12.24 2.09
N VAL A 38 4.05 12.14 3.21
CA VAL A 38 5.48 12.43 3.28
C VAL A 38 6.23 11.23 2.74
N VAL A 39 6.97 11.43 1.66
CA VAL A 39 7.73 10.39 0.97
C VAL A 39 9.23 10.66 1.02
N ASN A 40 10.01 9.60 0.82
CA ASN A 40 11.43 9.72 0.52
C ASN A 40 11.58 10.12 -0.94
N TRP A 41 12.20 11.26 -1.21
CA TRP A 41 12.40 11.80 -2.55
C TRP A 41 13.87 11.77 -2.92
N ASP A 42 14.17 11.21 -4.09
CA ASP A 42 15.49 11.29 -4.71
C ASP A 42 15.56 12.49 -5.65
N PRO A 43 16.41 13.50 -5.38
CA PRO A 43 16.52 14.69 -6.22
C PRO A 43 17.19 14.44 -7.58
N VAL A 44 17.98 13.36 -7.71
CA VAL A 44 18.71 13.02 -8.93
C VAL A 44 17.80 12.17 -9.83
N ASP A 45 17.23 11.10 -9.28
CA ASP A 45 16.35 10.19 -10.03
C ASP A 45 14.92 10.75 -10.19
N GLN A 46 14.61 11.85 -9.50
CA GLN A 46 13.31 12.54 -9.50
C GLN A 46 12.14 11.58 -9.27
N THR A 47 12.31 10.70 -8.28
CA THR A 47 11.36 9.64 -7.98
C THR A 47 11.18 9.45 -6.48
N VAL A 48 10.08 8.80 -6.14
CA VAL A 48 9.78 8.36 -4.77
C VAL A 48 10.52 7.06 -4.50
N LEU A 49 11.16 6.98 -3.33
CA LEU A 49 11.83 5.77 -2.84
C LEU A 49 11.04 5.12 -1.71
N ALA A 50 10.96 3.78 -1.74
CA ALA A 50 10.54 3.00 -0.58
C ALA A 50 11.58 3.10 0.55
N ASN A 51 11.21 2.77 1.79
CA ASN A 51 12.13 2.83 2.93
C ASN A 51 13.34 1.92 2.73
N GLU A 52 13.14 0.74 2.15
CA GLU A 52 14.18 -0.24 1.85
C GLU A 52 15.14 0.23 0.73
N GLN A 53 14.75 1.24 -0.05
CA GLN A 53 15.58 1.84 -1.10
C GLN A 53 16.43 3.02 -0.60
N VAL A 54 16.35 3.32 0.70
CA VAL A 54 17.17 4.34 1.36
C VAL A 54 18.22 3.66 2.22
N VAL A 55 19.49 3.82 1.87
CA VAL A 55 20.64 3.26 2.59
C VAL A 55 21.46 4.42 3.14
N ASP A 56 21.67 4.45 4.46
CA ASP A 56 22.40 5.53 5.17
C ASP A 56 21.90 6.95 4.82
N GLY A 57 20.59 7.12 4.67
CA GLY A 57 19.97 8.40 4.31
C GLY A 57 20.16 8.82 2.85
N LYS A 58 20.65 7.92 2.00
CA LYS A 58 20.90 8.14 0.58
C LYS A 58 20.12 7.19 -0.30
N GLY A 59 19.80 7.62 -1.52
CA GLY A 59 19.18 6.77 -2.52
C GLY A 59 20.13 5.62 -2.91
N TRP A 60 19.64 4.39 -2.90
CA TRP A 60 20.45 3.19 -3.17
C TRP A 60 21.12 3.16 -4.55
N ARG A 61 20.57 3.87 -5.55
CA ARG A 61 21.10 3.93 -6.92
C ARG A 61 21.89 5.20 -7.20
N SER A 62 21.33 6.35 -6.85
CA SER A 62 21.92 7.66 -7.10
C SER A 62 23.03 8.02 -6.12
N GLY A 63 23.01 7.46 -4.91
CA GLY A 63 23.84 7.89 -3.78
C GLY A 63 23.51 9.31 -3.29
N ALA A 64 22.45 9.94 -3.81
CA ALA A 64 22.02 11.28 -3.45
C ALA A 64 21.38 11.30 -2.07
N GLN A 65 21.52 12.41 -1.36
CA GLN A 65 20.86 12.59 -0.07
C GLN A 65 19.34 12.65 -0.27
N VAL A 66 18.62 11.80 0.46
CA VAL A 66 17.16 11.70 0.36
C VAL A 66 16.50 12.88 1.06
N GLU A 67 15.53 13.49 0.40
CA GLU A 67 14.71 14.56 0.94
C GLU A 67 13.34 14.03 1.38
N LYS A 68 12.71 14.71 2.35
CA LYS A 68 11.30 14.47 2.68
C LYS A 68 10.43 15.47 1.93
N ARG A 69 9.49 14.98 1.14
CA ARG A 69 8.53 15.82 0.41
C ARG A 69 7.10 15.35 0.65
N GLU A 70 6.17 16.30 0.72
CA GLU A 70 4.75 15.99 0.78
C GLU A 70 4.17 16.02 -0.64
N ILE A 71 3.69 14.87 -1.13
CA ILE A 71 3.12 14.76 -2.47
C ILE A 71 1.81 13.94 -2.44
N PRO A 72 0.88 14.18 -3.38
CA PRO A 72 -0.31 13.35 -3.52
C PRO A 72 0.05 11.95 -4.04
N GLN A 73 -0.20 10.91 -3.23
CA GLN A 73 0.04 9.52 -3.59
C GLN A 73 -1.26 8.70 -3.55
N TRP A 74 -1.29 7.62 -4.32
CA TRP A 74 -2.37 6.64 -4.29
C TRP A 74 -2.11 5.60 -3.20
N PHE A 75 -3.12 5.38 -2.35
CA PHE A 75 -3.10 4.42 -1.26
C PHE A 75 -4.20 3.40 -1.46
N ILE A 76 -3.90 2.12 -1.19
CA ILE A 76 -4.90 1.06 -1.14
C ILE A 76 -5.46 1.01 0.28
N ARG A 77 -6.78 0.83 0.42
CA ARG A 77 -7.48 0.70 1.70
C ARG A 77 -7.24 -0.65 2.40
N ILE A 78 -5.99 -1.12 2.42
CA ILE A 78 -5.62 -2.43 3.00
C ILE A 78 -5.91 -2.51 4.51
N THR A 79 -5.87 -1.37 5.21
CA THR A 79 -6.19 -1.31 6.64
C THR A 79 -7.64 -1.68 6.96
N ALA A 80 -8.57 -1.51 6.01
CA ALA A 80 -9.96 -1.97 6.18
C ALA A 80 -10.07 -3.51 6.24
N TYR A 81 -9.05 -4.22 5.76
CA TYR A 81 -8.98 -5.68 5.72
C TYR A 81 -8.04 -6.24 6.79
N ALA A 82 -7.51 -5.41 7.69
CA ALA A 82 -6.51 -5.86 8.67
C ALA A 82 -7.02 -6.98 9.59
N ASP A 83 -8.29 -6.92 10.01
CA ASP A 83 -8.90 -7.94 10.85
C ASP A 83 -9.11 -9.26 10.09
N GLU A 84 -9.65 -9.19 8.87
CA GLU A 84 -9.83 -10.36 7.99
C GLU A 84 -8.49 -11.04 7.69
N LEU A 85 -7.45 -10.25 7.36
CA LEU A 85 -6.10 -10.76 7.15
C LEU A 85 -5.53 -11.46 8.38
N LEU A 86 -5.82 -10.97 9.59
CA LEU A 86 -5.36 -11.61 10.83
C LEU A 86 -6.10 -12.92 11.10
N GLU A 87 -7.40 -12.97 10.87
CA GLU A 87 -8.22 -14.17 11.07
C GLU A 87 -7.88 -15.27 10.06
N GLU A 88 -7.62 -14.91 8.80
CA GLU A 88 -7.24 -15.86 7.77
C GLU A 88 -5.84 -16.45 7.97
N LEU A 89 -4.91 -15.75 8.63
CA LEU A 89 -3.58 -16.30 8.95
C LEU A 89 -3.65 -17.60 9.78
N ASP A 90 -4.68 -17.75 10.62
CA ASP A 90 -4.88 -18.95 11.43
C ASP A 90 -5.33 -20.15 10.59
N GLN A 91 -5.97 -19.91 9.45
CA GLN A 91 -6.47 -20.97 8.53
C GLN A 91 -5.38 -21.49 7.57
N LEU A 92 -4.20 -20.86 7.54
CA LEU A 92 -3.11 -21.24 6.63
C LEU A 92 -2.28 -22.41 7.18
N ASP A 93 -2.81 -23.63 7.17
CA ASP A 93 -2.14 -24.83 7.73
C ASP A 93 -0.76 -25.14 7.08
N GLY A 94 -0.53 -24.71 5.84
CA GLY A 94 0.73 -24.94 5.12
C GLY A 94 1.84 -23.92 5.39
N TRP A 95 1.59 -22.88 6.19
CA TRP A 95 2.57 -21.84 6.48
C TRP A 95 3.31 -22.11 7.79
N SER A 96 4.63 -21.89 7.80
CA SER A 96 5.43 -21.98 9.03
C SER A 96 5.00 -20.92 10.05
N ASP A 97 5.01 -21.29 11.33
CA ASP A 97 4.62 -20.41 12.43
C ASP A 97 5.44 -19.12 12.51
N SER A 98 6.71 -19.16 12.09
CA SER A 98 7.58 -17.98 12.01
C SER A 98 7.06 -16.92 11.05
N VAL A 99 6.59 -17.33 9.87
CA VAL A 99 6.02 -16.42 8.86
C VAL A 99 4.68 -15.88 9.34
N LYS A 100 3.81 -16.73 9.92
CA LYS A 100 2.55 -16.27 10.51
C LYS A 100 2.79 -15.23 11.60
N THR A 101 3.77 -15.47 12.47
CA THR A 101 4.16 -14.55 13.56
C THR A 101 4.69 -13.23 13.01
N MET A 102 5.55 -13.27 11.98
CA MET A 102 6.06 -12.07 11.33
C MET A 102 4.93 -11.22 10.74
N GLN A 103 3.94 -11.83 10.08
CA GLN A 103 2.79 -11.12 9.52
C GLN A 103 1.89 -10.52 10.61
N ARG A 104 1.60 -11.24 11.70
CA ARG A 104 0.83 -10.69 12.83
C ARG A 104 1.53 -9.47 13.44
N ASN A 105 2.85 -9.54 13.61
CA ASN A 105 3.64 -8.43 14.12
C ASN A 105 3.67 -7.24 13.14
N TRP A 106 3.73 -7.51 11.83
CA TRP A 106 3.70 -6.46 10.80
C TRP A 106 2.35 -5.74 10.73
N ILE A 107 1.24 -6.47 10.84
CA ILE A 107 -0.12 -5.89 10.89
C ILE A 107 -0.30 -5.07 12.18
N GLY A 108 0.26 -5.54 13.30
CA GLY A 108 0.45 -4.72 14.49
C GLY A 108 -0.83 -4.24 15.16
N ARG A 109 -1.89 -5.06 15.17
CA ARG A 109 -3.17 -4.71 15.83
C ARG A 109 -2.95 -4.46 17.32
N SER A 110 -3.24 -3.25 17.76
CA SER A 110 -3.20 -2.83 19.17
C SER A 110 -4.56 -2.33 19.63
N VAL A 111 -4.99 -2.70 20.83
CA VAL A 111 -6.20 -2.16 21.47
C VAL A 111 -5.75 -1.30 22.64
N GLY A 112 -6.18 -0.03 22.67
CA GLY A 112 -5.84 0.92 23.72
C GLY A 112 -6.94 1.96 23.91
N PRO A 113 -6.95 2.67 25.05
CA PRO A 113 -7.90 3.75 25.30
C PRO A 113 -7.53 5.01 24.49
N GLU A 114 -8.53 5.68 23.93
CA GLU A 114 -8.41 7.04 23.40
C GLU A 114 -8.65 8.04 24.55
N VAL A 115 -7.75 9.01 24.73
CA VAL A 115 -7.80 9.98 25.83
C VAL A 115 -7.72 11.39 25.24
N ASP A 116 -8.78 12.17 25.44
CA ASP A 116 -8.84 13.55 24.99
C ASP A 116 -8.20 14.50 26.01
N PHE A 117 -7.26 15.32 25.55
CA PHE A 117 -6.66 16.39 26.35
C PHE A 117 -7.22 17.74 25.95
N PHE A 118 -7.84 18.45 26.89
CA PHE A 118 -8.29 19.82 26.69
C PHE A 118 -7.28 20.80 27.30
N THR A 119 -6.70 21.66 26.48
CA THR A 119 -5.86 22.79 26.93
C THR A 119 -6.73 24.01 27.21
N ARG A 120 -6.45 24.72 28.32
CA ARG A 120 -7.13 25.95 28.75
C ARG A 120 -6.35 27.18 28.31
#